data_AF-A0A6H9GP66-F1
#
_entry.id   AF-A0A6H9GP66-F1
#
_cell.length_a   1.000
_cell.length_b   1.000
_cell.length_c   1.000
_cell.angle_alpha   90.00
_cell.angle_beta   90.00
_cell.angle_gamma   90.00
#
_symmetry.space_group_name_H-M   'P 1'
#
loop_
_entity.id
_entity.type
_entity.pdbx_description
1 polymer ?
#
loop_
_entity_poly.entity_id
_entity_poly.type
_entity_poly.pdbx_seq_one_letter_code
_entity_poly.pdbx_strand_id
1 'polypeptide(L)'
;MSLTVLAATLLLSQSAVTAAPATPLNDRIDVAYTELSTGNAEAAVRKLESGNAAKSEDPATLINLGAAYAANGQTEKALATYRAAVASSDRYDLQLADGSWVDSRAAARLALNNLLRTTARASR
;
A
#
# COMPACT_ATOMS: atom_id res chain seq x y z
N MET A 1 15.38 -17.96 -77.38
CA MET A 1 14.07 -17.86 -76.71
C MET A 1 14.33 -18.03 -75.23
N SER A 2 14.32 -16.93 -74.48
CA SER A 2 14.79 -16.90 -73.09
C SER A 2 13.61 -17.06 -72.15
N LEU A 3 13.65 -18.12 -71.35
CA LEU A 3 12.74 -18.39 -70.24
C LEU A 3 13.07 -17.47 -69.07
N THR A 4 12.16 -16.59 -68.68
CA THR A 4 12.22 -15.85 -67.41
C THR A 4 11.27 -16.50 -66.40
N VAL A 5 11.87 -17.00 -65.32
CA VAL A 5 11.25 -17.70 -64.21
C VAL A 5 10.48 -16.74 -63.32
N LEU A 6 9.28 -17.16 -62.93
CA LEU A 6 8.37 -16.52 -61.98
C LEU A 6 8.96 -16.57 -60.56
N ALA A 7 9.27 -15.42 -59.96
CA ALA A 7 9.72 -15.35 -58.57
C ALA A 7 8.50 -15.18 -57.63
N ALA A 8 8.22 -16.22 -56.84
CA ALA A 8 7.21 -16.21 -55.80
C ALA A 8 7.71 -15.40 -54.58
N THR A 9 6.98 -14.37 -54.19
CA THR A 9 7.24 -13.59 -52.97
C THR A 9 6.65 -14.31 -51.76
N LEU A 10 7.52 -14.79 -50.86
CA LEU A 10 7.13 -15.34 -49.56
C LEU A 10 6.64 -14.22 -48.65
N LEU A 11 5.40 -14.34 -48.16
CA LEU A 11 4.85 -13.51 -47.08
C LEU A 11 5.55 -13.86 -45.75
N LEU A 12 6.30 -12.91 -45.20
CA LEU A 12 6.76 -12.98 -43.81
C LEU A 12 5.65 -12.39 -42.91
N SER A 13 4.90 -13.28 -42.26
CA SER A 13 3.97 -12.95 -41.18
C SER A 13 4.75 -12.54 -39.94
N GLN A 14 4.95 -11.24 -39.77
CA GLN A 14 5.54 -10.65 -38.57
C GLN A 14 4.46 -10.58 -37.48
N SER A 15 4.34 -11.62 -36.66
CA SER A 15 3.55 -11.56 -35.42
C SER A 15 4.27 -10.62 -34.44
N ALA A 16 3.84 -9.37 -34.40
CA ALA A 16 4.23 -8.42 -33.37
C ALA A 16 3.69 -8.94 -32.03
N VAL A 17 4.54 -9.65 -31.29
CA VAL A 17 4.35 -9.85 -29.85
C VAL A 17 4.55 -8.47 -29.23
N THR A 18 3.44 -7.74 -29.07
CA THR A 18 3.39 -6.58 -28.19
C THR A 18 3.77 -7.09 -26.80
N ALA A 19 5.02 -6.87 -26.41
CA ALA A 19 5.41 -6.90 -25.02
C ALA A 19 4.61 -5.76 -24.36
N ALA A 20 3.60 -6.13 -23.57
CA ALA A 20 2.93 -5.16 -22.72
C ALA A 20 4.00 -4.42 -21.90
N PRO A 21 3.90 -3.09 -21.74
CA PRO A 21 4.83 -2.40 -20.86
C PRO A 21 4.71 -3.05 -19.49
N ALA A 22 5.82 -3.59 -18.98
CA ALA A 22 5.93 -3.94 -17.57
C ALA A 22 5.60 -2.66 -16.81
N THR A 23 4.43 -2.63 -16.18
CA THR A 23 4.07 -1.56 -15.26
C THR A 23 5.20 -1.47 -14.24
N PRO A 24 5.89 -0.32 -14.12
CA PRO A 24 6.94 -0.21 -13.12
C PRO A 24 6.33 -0.51 -11.75
N LEU A 25 7.05 -1.28 -10.93
CA LEU A 25 6.73 -1.61 -9.52
C LEU A 25 6.66 -0.37 -8.60
N ASN A 26 6.44 0.81 -9.16
CA ASN A 26 5.84 1.95 -8.47
C ASN A 26 4.30 1.82 -8.54
N ASP A 27 3.81 0.62 -8.22
CA ASP A 27 2.46 0.45 -7.72
C ASP A 27 2.40 1.35 -6.49
N ARG A 28 1.85 2.57 -6.65
CA ARG A 28 1.48 3.39 -5.52
C ARG A 28 0.53 2.50 -4.74
N ILE A 29 1.02 1.84 -3.69
CA ILE A 29 0.17 1.15 -2.74
C ILE A 29 -0.87 2.20 -2.38
N ASP A 30 -2.10 1.98 -2.83
CA ASP A 30 -3.20 2.86 -2.52
C ASP A 30 -3.51 2.61 -1.03
N VAL A 31 -2.71 3.26 -0.18
CA VAL A 31 -2.64 3.08 1.28
C VAL A 31 -3.86 3.68 1.98
N ALA A 32 -5.02 3.60 1.33
CA ALA A 32 -6.33 4.06 1.79
C ALA A 32 -6.35 5.52 2.25
N TYR A 33 -5.56 6.39 1.63
CA TYR A 33 -5.49 7.81 2.02
C TYR A 33 -6.85 8.49 1.95
N THR A 34 -7.62 8.26 0.87
CA THR A 34 -8.94 8.85 0.67
C THR A 34 -9.93 8.37 1.73
N GLU A 35 -9.97 7.07 2.00
CA GLU A 35 -10.89 6.48 2.97
C GLU A 35 -10.54 6.94 4.40
N LEU A 36 -9.26 7.01 4.75
CA LEU A 36 -8.79 7.50 6.04
C LEU A 36 -9.06 9.01 6.23
N SER A 37 -8.80 9.83 5.22
CA SER A 37 -9.01 11.29 5.28
C SER A 37 -10.49 11.68 5.30
N THR A 38 -11.37 10.85 4.74
CA THR A 38 -12.83 11.03 4.80
C THR A 38 -13.49 10.35 6.00
N GLY A 39 -12.71 9.69 6.87
CA GLY A 39 -13.22 9.01 8.06
C GLY A 39 -13.99 7.71 7.77
N ASN A 40 -13.94 7.19 6.54
CA ASN A 40 -14.60 5.95 6.16
C ASN A 40 -13.76 4.73 6.58
N ALA A 41 -13.74 4.47 7.89
CA ALA A 41 -12.90 3.45 8.50
C ALA A 41 -13.16 2.04 7.94
N GLU A 42 -14.42 1.68 7.70
CA GLU A 42 -14.78 0.37 7.18
C GLU A 42 -14.26 0.18 5.74
N ALA A 43 -14.39 1.19 4.88
CA ALA A 43 -13.84 1.15 3.53
C ALA A 43 -12.31 1.07 3.55
N ALA A 44 -11.65 1.81 4.44
CA ALA A 44 -10.20 1.76 4.60
C ALA A 44 -9.73 0.35 5.00
N VAL A 45 -10.40 -0.29 5.97
CA VAL A 45 -10.09 -1.67 6.38
C VAL A 45 -10.25 -2.64 5.20
N ARG A 46 -11.39 -2.61 4.51
CA ARG A 46 -11.64 -3.52 3.37
C ARG A 46 -10.57 -3.38 2.29
N LYS A 47 -10.24 -2.14 1.93
CA LYS A 47 -9.25 -1.84 0.91
C LYS A 47 -7.87 -2.35 1.30
N LEU A 48 -7.39 -2.00 2.49
CA LEU A 48 -6.07 -2.41 2.97
C LEU A 48 -5.96 -3.93 3.16
N GLU A 49 -7.01 -4.58 3.70
CA GLU A 49 -7.03 -6.05 3.83
C GLU A 49 -7.06 -6.74 2.45
N SER A 50 -7.82 -6.22 1.47
CA SER A 50 -7.80 -6.75 0.10
C SER A 50 -6.45 -6.58 -0.60
N GLY A 51 -5.73 -5.50 -0.26
CA GLY A 51 -4.35 -5.26 -0.70
C GLY A 51 -3.31 -6.05 0.10
N ASN A 52 -3.75 -6.94 1.01
CA ASN A 52 -2.88 -7.79 1.81
C ASN A 52 -1.89 -6.98 2.69
N ALA A 53 -2.29 -5.78 3.12
CA ALA A 53 -1.50 -4.84 3.92
C ALA A 53 -0.99 -5.44 5.24
N ALA A 54 -1.72 -6.42 5.80
CA ALA A 54 -1.32 -7.13 7.01
C ALA A 54 -0.03 -7.96 6.85
N LYS A 55 0.39 -8.28 5.62
CA LYS A 55 1.66 -8.94 5.31
C LYS A 55 2.73 -7.98 4.77
N SER A 56 2.42 -6.69 4.70
CA SER A 56 3.37 -5.68 4.24
C SER A 56 4.48 -5.48 5.26
N GLU A 57 5.70 -5.27 4.79
CA GLU A 57 6.82 -4.81 5.62
C GLU A 57 6.92 -3.29 5.63
N ASP A 58 6.20 -2.61 4.73
CA ASP A 58 6.20 -1.16 4.61
C ASP A 58 5.52 -0.49 5.83
N PRO A 59 6.23 0.36 6.60
CA PRO A 59 5.69 0.96 7.81
C PRO A 59 4.52 1.91 7.53
N ALA A 60 4.46 2.62 6.40
CA ALA A 60 3.32 3.49 6.10
C ALA A 60 2.03 2.67 5.90
N THR A 61 2.11 1.59 5.13
CA THR A 61 1.00 0.65 4.92
C THR A 61 0.49 0.08 6.24
N LEU A 62 1.40 -0.35 7.12
CA LEU A 62 1.04 -0.88 8.45
C LEU A 62 0.45 0.21 9.36
N ILE A 63 1.00 1.43 9.35
CA ILE A 63 0.44 2.56 10.11
C ILE A 63 -1.00 2.86 9.65
N ASN A 64 -1.23 2.91 8.34
CA ASN A 64 -2.55 3.18 7.77
C ASN A 64 -3.55 2.06 8.08
N LEU A 65 -3.12 0.79 8.05
CA LEU A 65 -3.97 -0.33 8.48
C LEU A 65 -4.27 -0.27 9.98
N GLY A 66 -3.29 0.05 10.82
CA GLY A 66 -3.50 0.29 12.24
C GLY A 66 -4.50 1.43 12.50
N ALA A 67 -4.43 2.51 11.72
CA ALA A 67 -5.35 3.63 11.81
C ALA A 67 -6.77 3.24 11.40
N ALA A 68 -6.91 2.49 10.30
CA ALA A 68 -8.18 1.96 9.84
C ALA A 68 -8.82 1.04 10.90
N TYR A 69 -8.04 0.12 11.47
CA TYR A 69 -8.52 -0.75 12.55
C TYR A 69 -8.94 0.03 13.80
N ALA A 70 -8.14 1.02 14.23
CA ALA A 70 -8.46 1.83 15.40
C ALA A 70 -9.75 2.64 15.18
N ALA A 71 -9.91 3.27 14.02
CA ALA A 71 -11.10 4.02 13.66
C ALA A 71 -12.35 3.12 13.52
N ASN A 72 -12.16 1.85 13.13
CA ASN A 72 -13.24 0.86 13.03
C ASN A 72 -13.49 0.08 14.34
N GLY A 73 -12.92 0.52 15.47
CA GLY A 73 -13.11 -0.11 16.79
C GLY A 73 -12.36 -1.44 17.00
N GLN A 74 -11.56 -1.88 16.04
CA GLN A 74 -10.80 -3.15 16.07
C GLN A 74 -9.47 -2.97 16.83
N THR A 75 -9.57 -2.59 18.11
CA THR A 75 -8.44 -2.16 18.96
C THR A 75 -7.28 -3.17 18.99
N GLU A 76 -7.56 -4.46 19.17
CA GLU A 76 -6.50 -5.49 19.24
C GLU A 76 -5.73 -5.62 17.92
N LYS A 77 -6.44 -5.58 16.78
CA LYS A 77 -5.78 -5.59 15.47
C LYS A 77 -4.95 -4.33 15.26
N ALA A 78 -5.45 -3.17 15.69
CA ALA A 78 -4.70 -1.92 15.62
C ALA A 78 -3.40 -1.99 16.44
N LEU A 79 -3.46 -2.52 17.66
CA LEU A 79 -2.29 -2.74 18.51
C LEU A 79 -1.24 -3.63 17.84
N ALA A 80 -1.67 -4.79 17.32
CA ALA A 80 -0.77 -5.72 16.64
C ALA A 80 -0.12 -5.07 15.41
N THR A 81 -0.91 -4.36 14.60
CA THR A 81 -0.44 -3.74 13.36
C THR A 81 0.52 -2.58 13.63
N TYR A 82 0.24 -1.71 14.61
CA TYR A 82 1.17 -0.65 14.98
C TYR A 82 2.47 -1.20 15.56
N ARG A 83 2.44 -2.32 16.32
CA ARG A 83 3.66 -2.98 16.78
C ARG A 83 4.49 -3.51 15.61
N ALA A 84 3.85 -4.08 14.59
CA ALA A 84 4.53 -4.49 13.36
C ALA A 84 5.18 -3.28 12.65
N ALA A 85 4.48 -2.16 12.54
CA ALA A 85 5.05 -0.93 11.96
C ALA A 85 6.27 -0.42 12.74
N VAL A 86 6.23 -0.47 14.08
CA VAL A 86 7.38 -0.10 14.92
C VAL A 86 8.57 -1.04 14.68
N ALA A 87 8.30 -2.32 14.43
CA ALA A 87 9.30 -3.36 14.20
C ALA A 87 9.81 -3.46 12.76
N SER A 88 9.21 -2.73 11.81
CA SER A 88 9.64 -2.73 10.41
C SER A 88 11.14 -2.40 10.28
N SER A 89 11.81 -3.13 9.39
CA SER A 89 13.19 -2.87 8.98
C SER A 89 13.29 -1.58 8.17
N ASP A 90 12.24 -1.24 7.43
CA ASP A 90 12.20 -0.05 6.58
C ASP A 90 12.01 1.21 7.44
N ARG A 91 12.76 2.24 7.10
CA ARG A 91 12.71 3.55 7.76
C ARG A 91 12.89 4.65 6.76
N TYR A 92 11.97 5.60 6.80
CA TYR A 92 12.01 6.78 5.97
C TYR A 92 11.11 7.85 6.59
N ASP A 93 11.24 9.08 6.12
CA ASP A 93 10.43 10.19 6.65
C ASP A 93 9.01 10.12 6.08
N LEU A 94 8.04 10.25 6.98
CA LEU A 94 6.62 10.36 6.70
C LEU A 94 6.14 11.76 7.01
N GLN A 95 5.31 12.30 6.14
CA GLN A 95 4.55 13.50 6.44
C GLN A 95 3.31 13.15 7.27
N LEU A 96 3.15 13.77 8.42
CA LEU A 96 1.95 13.68 9.24
C LEU A 96 0.83 14.58 8.71
N ALA A 97 -0.38 14.41 9.25
CA ALA A 97 -1.55 15.20 8.86
C ALA A 97 -1.39 16.72 9.10
N ASP A 98 -0.53 17.13 10.03
CA ASP A 98 -0.21 18.54 10.30
C ASP A 98 0.88 19.10 9.37
N GLY A 99 1.35 18.30 8.40
CA GLY A 99 2.38 18.68 7.43
C GLY A 99 3.81 18.51 7.93
N SER A 100 4.03 18.17 9.21
CA SER A 100 5.36 17.90 9.76
C SER A 100 5.91 16.58 9.23
N TRP A 101 7.24 16.47 9.16
CA TRP A 101 7.93 15.25 8.74
C TRP A 101 8.57 14.56 9.93
N VAL A 102 8.38 13.24 10.03
CA VAL A 102 8.95 12.41 11.10
C VAL A 102 9.39 11.07 10.55
N ASP A 103 10.40 10.44 11.17
CA ASP A 103 10.78 9.05 10.87
C ASP A 103 9.58 8.10 11.07
N SER A 104 9.41 7.14 10.16
CA SER A 104 8.27 6.21 10.13
C SER A 104 8.09 5.43 11.43
N ARG A 105 9.18 5.03 12.10
CA ARG A 105 9.11 4.35 13.41
C ARG A 105 8.67 5.30 14.52
N ALA A 106 9.06 6.58 14.46
CA ALA A 106 8.55 7.60 15.36
C ALA A 106 7.04 7.81 15.15
N ALA A 107 6.57 7.88 13.90
CA ALA A 107 5.13 7.95 13.58
C ALA A 107 4.36 6.73 14.13
N ALA A 108 4.87 5.51 13.93
CA ALA A 108 4.25 4.29 14.44
C ALA A 108 4.15 4.28 15.98
N ARG A 109 5.20 4.71 16.68
CA ARG A 109 5.19 4.84 18.14
C ARG A 109 4.19 5.88 18.61
N LEU A 110 4.11 7.02 17.91
CA LEU A 110 3.13 8.06 18.22
C LEU A 110 1.71 7.51 18.08
N ALA A 111 1.41 6.80 17.00
CA ALA A 111 0.11 6.18 16.75
C ALA A 111 -0.24 5.13 17.83
N LEU A 112 0.70 4.25 18.16
CA LEU A 112 0.53 3.25 19.23
C LEU A 112 0.24 3.91 20.59
N ASN A 113 1.01 4.94 20.95
CA ASN A 113 0.83 5.65 22.22
C ASN A 113 -0.50 6.40 22.28
N ASN A 114 -0.96 6.96 21.16
CA ASN A 114 -2.29 7.57 21.06
C ASN A 114 -3.38 6.54 21.32
N LEU A 115 -3.30 5.37 20.67
CA LEU A 115 -4.27 4.28 20.87
C LEU A 115 -4.31 3.81 22.33
N LEU A 116 -3.15 3.58 22.95
CA LEU A 116 -3.10 3.13 24.35
C LEU A 116 -3.74 4.16 25.30
N ARG A 117 -3.53 5.46 25.06
CA ARG A 117 -4.15 6.53 25.85
C ARG A 117 -5.65 6.60 25.65
N THR A 118 -6.16 6.44 24.44
CA THR A 118 -7.60 6.50 24.17
C THR A 118 -8.30 5.30 24.79
N THR A 119 -7.76 4.10 24.64
CA THR A 119 -8.29 2.88 25.27
C THR A 119 -8.30 2.98 26.79
N ALA A 120 -7.22 3.46 27.41
CA ALA A 120 -7.14 3.62 28.86
C ALA A 120 -8.10 4.69 29.42
N ARG A 121 -8.53 5.65 28.60
CA ARG A 121 -9.57 6.63 28.97
C ARG A 121 -10.97 6.05 28.83
N ALA A 122 -11.22 5.24 27.80
CA ALA A 122 -12.50 4.61 27.56
C ALA A 122 -12.85 3.51 28.59
N SER A 123 -11.85 2.96 29.26
CA SER A 123 -12.02 1.92 30.30
C SER A 123 -12.23 2.46 31.72
N ARG A 124 -12.35 3.78 31.90
CA ARG A 124 -12.59 4.43 33.21
C ARG A 124 -14.04 4.85 33.33
#